data_AF-A0A080WMF2-F1
#
_entry.id   AF-A0A080WMF2-F1
#
_cell.length_a   1.000
_cell.length_b   1.000
_cell.length_c   1.000
_cell.angle_alpha   90.00
_cell.angle_beta   90.00
_cell.angle_gamma   90.00
#
_symmetry.space_group_name_H-M   'P 1'
#
loop_
_entity.id
_entity.type
_entity.pdbx_description
1 polymer ?
#
loop_
_entity_poly.entity_id
_entity_poly.type
_entity_poly.pdbx_seq_one_letter_code
_entity_poly.pdbx_strand_id
1 'polypeptide(L)'
;MLQGVSRSVSNIPKKYLPFPSEFQFTLPCKSVDSLIEVIDTEINSFRIPWKWDNQRSSGLGFTMENAWSRQARRKRQQQEAAQDGSDQADIPFDTENAVFGFIIQVRRPGPKNADVTVRWVKGADSVIFESFCGMLRRKVEGR
;
A
#
# COMPACT_ATOMS: atom_id res chain seq x y z
N MET A 1 7.24 -32.35 -16.97
CA MET A 1 7.20 -30.93 -17.39
C MET A 1 5.72 -30.53 -17.44
N LEU A 2 5.16 -29.97 -16.37
CA LEU A 2 3.75 -29.57 -16.35
C LEU A 2 3.66 -28.07 -16.61
N GLN A 3 3.28 -27.70 -17.84
CA GLN A 3 2.92 -26.34 -18.18
C GLN A 3 1.47 -26.09 -17.73
N GLY A 4 1.30 -25.24 -16.71
CA GLY A 4 -0.01 -24.73 -16.31
C GLY A 4 -0.49 -23.69 -17.32
N VAL A 5 -1.34 -24.11 -18.25
CA VAL A 5 -2.15 -23.22 -19.10
C VAL A 5 -3.33 -22.71 -18.27
N SER A 6 -3.42 -21.40 -18.06
CA SER A 6 -4.65 -20.74 -17.59
C SER A 6 -5.37 -20.15 -18.79
N ARG A 7 -6.49 -20.76 -19.20
CA ARG A 7 -7.38 -20.22 -20.24
C ARG A 7 -8.41 -19.30 -19.59
N SER A 8 -8.30 -18.01 -19.91
CA SER A 8 -9.37 -17.00 -20.02
C SER A 8 -10.74 -17.40 -19.45
N VAL A 9 -11.07 -16.94 -18.23
CA VAL A 9 -12.46 -16.82 -17.78
C VAL A 9 -13.02 -15.48 -18.27
N SER A 10 -13.50 -15.49 -19.51
CA SER A 10 -14.25 -14.37 -20.06
C SER A 10 -15.68 -14.39 -19.51
N ASN A 11 -16.07 -13.31 -18.83
CA ASN A 11 -17.46 -12.88 -18.60
C ASN A 11 -18.20 -13.38 -17.34
N ILE A 12 -17.58 -13.28 -16.16
CA ILE A 12 -18.34 -13.27 -14.88
C ILE A 12 -18.82 -11.82 -14.62
N PRO A 13 -20.13 -11.57 -14.39
CA PRO A 13 -20.61 -10.24 -14.05
C PRO A 13 -19.92 -9.70 -12.79
N LYS A 14 -19.45 -8.45 -12.81
CA LYS A 14 -18.67 -7.82 -11.71
C LYS A 14 -19.32 -7.96 -10.32
N LYS A 15 -20.65 -8.04 -10.25
CA LYS A 15 -21.43 -8.22 -9.02
C LYS A 15 -21.25 -9.59 -8.33
N TYR A 16 -20.75 -10.59 -9.05
CA TYR A 16 -20.45 -11.94 -8.52
C TYR A 16 -18.96 -12.16 -8.29
N LEU A 17 -18.12 -11.22 -8.73
CA LEU A 17 -16.71 -11.28 -8.38
C LEU A 17 -16.61 -10.86 -6.91
N PRO A 18 -15.84 -11.60 -6.08
CA PRO A 18 -15.46 -11.08 -4.78
C PRO A 18 -14.81 -9.71 -4.99
N PHE A 19 -15.02 -8.79 -4.04
CA PHE A 19 -14.41 -7.46 -4.12
C PHE A 19 -12.92 -7.61 -4.46
N PRO A 20 -12.40 -6.92 -5.50
CA PRO A 20 -11.04 -7.13 -5.94
C PRO A 20 -10.11 -6.76 -4.79
N SER A 21 -9.51 -7.78 -4.19
CA SER A 21 -8.55 -7.63 -3.10
C SER A 21 -7.22 -7.08 -3.60
N GLU A 22 -7.13 -6.66 -4.86
CA GLU A 22 -5.90 -6.23 -5.52
C GLU A 22 -6.17 -5.04 -6.45
N PHE A 23 -5.29 -4.05 -6.37
CA PHE A 23 -5.25 -2.89 -7.25
C PHE A 23 -3.87 -2.81 -7.89
N GLN A 24 -3.83 -2.85 -9.22
CA GLN A 24 -2.58 -2.78 -9.97
C GLN A 24 -2.59 -1.58 -10.91
N PHE A 25 -1.45 -0.89 -10.99
CA PHE A 25 -1.22 0.15 -11.98
C PHE A 25 0.23 0.12 -12.47
N THR A 26 0.41 0.49 -13.73
CA THR A 26 1.72 0.61 -14.38
C THR A 26 2.06 2.08 -14.52
N LEU A 27 3.31 2.43 -14.23
CA LEU A 27 3.83 3.77 -14.42
C LEU A 27 5.18 3.76 -15.14
N PRO A 28 5.49 4.79 -15.94
CA PRO A 28 6.83 5.01 -16.45
C PRO A 28 7.81 5.16 -15.28
N CYS A 29 8.85 4.35 -15.25
CA CYS A 29 9.79 4.32 -14.14
C CYS A 29 11.21 4.10 -14.67
N LYS A 30 12.13 5.00 -14.31
CA LYS A 30 13.55 4.92 -14.67
C LYS A 30 14.30 3.98 -13.72
N SER A 31 14.04 4.12 -12.42
CA SER A 31 14.66 3.36 -11.34
C SER A 31 13.60 2.83 -10.39
N VAL A 32 13.55 1.50 -10.25
CA VAL A 32 12.64 0.82 -9.31
C VAL A 32 13.05 1.11 -7.87
N ASP A 33 14.35 1.23 -7.60
CA ASP A 33 14.85 1.51 -6.25
C ASP A 33 14.37 2.88 -5.76
N SER A 34 14.39 3.90 -6.64
CA SER A 34 13.85 5.22 -6.31
C SER A 34 12.33 5.20 -6.10
N LEU A 35 11.61 4.37 -6.84
CA LEU A 35 10.17 4.18 -6.64
C LEU A 35 9.89 3.52 -5.28
N ILE A 36 10.66 2.50 -4.93
CA ILE A 36 10.58 1.83 -3.63
C ILE A 36 10.86 2.83 -2.50
N GLU A 37 11.91 3.64 -2.62
CA GLU A 37 12.26 4.66 -1.62
C GLU A 37 11.15 5.70 -1.43
N VAL A 38 10.49 6.14 -2.51
CA VAL A 38 9.33 7.05 -2.43
C VAL A 38 8.16 6.39 -1.70
N ILE A 39 7.86 5.12 -2.00
CA ILE A 39 6.80 4.37 -1.33
C ILE A 39 7.14 4.20 0.16
N ASP A 40 8.35 3.73 0.45
CA ASP A 40 8.82 3.45 1.80
C ASP A 40 8.80 4.73 2.66
N THR A 41 9.31 5.84 2.13
CA THR A 41 9.29 7.15 2.79
C THR A 41 7.87 7.62 3.08
N GLU A 42 6.96 7.51 2.09
CA GLU A 42 5.57 7.93 2.28
C GLU A 42 4.86 7.09 3.34
N ILE A 43 5.02 5.77 3.32
CA ILE A 43 4.35 4.89 4.27
C ILE A 43 4.92 5.09 5.69
N ASN A 44 6.24 5.22 5.83
CA ASN A 44 6.87 5.52 7.11
C ASN A 44 6.41 6.89 7.66
N SER A 45 6.08 7.86 6.80
CA SER A 45 5.53 9.15 7.24
C SER A 45 4.20 9.02 7.99
N PHE A 46 3.47 7.91 7.82
CA PHE A 46 2.23 7.67 8.55
C PHE A 46 2.43 7.14 9.97
N ARG A 47 3.67 6.82 10.37
CA ARG A 47 4.01 6.23 11.68
C ARG A 47 3.18 4.98 11.98
N ILE A 48 3.04 4.11 10.99
CA ILE A 48 2.33 2.83 11.11
C ILE A 48 3.32 1.67 11.11
N PRO A 49 2.95 0.50 11.66
CA PRO A 49 3.71 -0.73 11.49
C PRO A 49 3.86 -1.06 9.99
N TRP A 50 5.08 -0.91 9.49
CA TRP A 50 5.44 -1.13 8.09
C TRP A 50 6.80 -1.82 8.00
N LYS A 51 6.90 -2.82 7.13
CA LYS A 51 8.16 -3.53 6.87
C LYS A 51 8.33 -3.78 5.40
N TRP A 52 9.44 -3.33 4.85
CA TRP A 52 9.85 -3.63 3.48
C TRP A 52 10.73 -4.88 3.40
N ASP A 53 10.46 -5.73 2.41
CA ASP A 53 11.27 -6.90 2.04
C ASP A 53 11.92 -6.65 0.67
N ASN A 54 13.22 -6.39 0.69
CA ASN A 54 14.03 -6.14 -0.51
C ASN A 54 14.12 -7.35 -1.44
N GLN A 55 14.06 -8.59 -0.92
CA GLN A 55 14.17 -9.80 -1.74
C GLN A 55 12.94 -9.99 -2.62
N ARG A 56 11.76 -9.58 -2.12
CA ARG A 56 10.48 -9.74 -2.82
C ARG A 56 10.00 -8.45 -3.49
N SER A 57 10.75 -7.36 -3.31
CA SER A 57 10.36 -5.99 -3.68
C SER A 57 8.95 -5.69 -3.23
N SER A 58 8.66 -6.02 -1.96
CA SER A 58 7.33 -5.89 -1.39
C SER A 58 7.37 -5.40 0.04
N GLY A 59 6.44 -4.55 0.43
CA GLY A 59 6.26 -4.14 1.81
C GLY A 59 4.89 -4.53 2.36
N LEU A 60 4.87 -4.88 3.64
CA LEU A 60 3.66 -5.24 4.41
C LEU A 60 3.40 -4.15 5.45
N GLY A 61 2.16 -3.68 5.50
CA GLY A 61 1.73 -2.66 6.47
C GLY A 61 0.39 -2.97 7.10
N PHE A 62 0.22 -2.50 8.34
CA PHE A 62 -1.07 -2.53 9.04
C PHE A 62 -1.36 -1.18 9.67
N THR A 63 -2.64 -0.85 9.75
CA THR A 63 -3.11 0.37 10.41
C THR A 63 -4.29 0.05 11.32
N MET A 64 -4.35 0.75 12.45
CA MET A 64 -5.49 0.71 13.36
C MET A 64 -6.56 1.76 13.00
N GLU A 65 -6.21 2.74 12.15
CA GLU A 65 -7.11 3.77 11.65
C GLU A 65 -6.71 4.24 10.23
N ASN A 66 -7.53 5.07 9.59
CA ASN A 66 -7.22 5.67 8.29
C ASN A 66 -6.16 6.79 8.44
N ALA A 67 -4.90 6.38 8.50
CA ALA A 67 -3.74 7.24 8.80
C ALA A 67 -3.41 8.27 7.71
N TRP A 68 -3.87 8.06 6.47
CA TRP A 68 -3.66 8.98 5.34
C TRP A 68 -4.83 9.95 5.13
N SER A 69 -5.92 9.79 5.88
CA SER A 69 -7.07 10.70 5.84
C SER A 69 -6.66 12.14 6.20
N ARG A 70 -7.45 13.12 5.72
CA ARG A 70 -7.25 14.52 6.09
C ARG A 70 -7.40 14.76 7.61
N GLN A 71 -8.29 14.02 8.26
CA GLN A 71 -8.53 14.13 9.69
C GLN A 71 -7.33 13.63 10.50
N ALA A 72 -6.81 12.44 10.16
CA ALA A 72 -5.62 11.87 10.81
C ALA A 72 -4.40 12.80 10.67
N ARG A 73 -4.15 13.35 9.48
CA ARG A 73 -3.05 14.31 9.27
C ARG A 73 -3.17 15.58 10.11
N ARG A 74 -4.38 16.15 10.24
CA ARG A 74 -4.62 17.33 11.10
C ARG A 74 -4.41 17.02 12.58
N LYS A 75 -4.92 15.88 13.04
CA LYS A 75 -4.74 15.42 14.42
C LYS A 75 -3.26 15.24 14.75
N ARG A 76 -2.48 14.65 13.82
CA ARG A 76 -1.03 14.53 13.96
C ARG A 76 -0.34 15.90 14.03
N GLN A 77 -0.67 16.82 13.12
CA GLN A 77 -0.08 18.17 13.13
C GLN A 77 -0.39 18.94 14.43
N GLN A 78 -1.58 18.74 15.00
CA GLN A 78 -1.96 19.32 16.29
C GLN A 78 -1.21 18.66 17.46
N GLN A 79 -0.97 17.35 17.41
CA GLN A 79 -0.20 16.63 18.43
C GLN A 79 1.30 16.97 18.37
N GLU A 80 1.87 17.07 17.17
CA GLU A 80 3.27 17.48 16.95
C GLU A 80 3.51 18.95 17.37
N ALA A 81 2.49 19.82 17.26
CA ALA A 81 2.57 21.18 17.78
C ALA A 81 2.39 21.28 19.31
N ALA A 82 1.88 20.22 19.96
CA ALA A 82 1.59 20.18 21.39
C ALA A 82 2.56 19.32 22.21
N GLN A 83 3.36 18.44 21.57
CA GLN A 83 4.33 17.57 22.23
C GLN A 83 5.65 17.56 21.47
N ASP A 84 6.67 18.10 22.14
CA ASP A 84 8.07 18.02 21.75
C ASP A 84 8.53 16.55 21.84
N GLY A 85 9.06 16.02 20.73
CA GLY A 85 9.82 14.77 20.65
C GLY A 85 9.29 13.56 21.41
N SER A 86 8.31 12.83 20.86
CA SER A 86 8.20 11.39 21.18
C SER A 86 8.85 10.59 20.06
N ASP A 87 9.99 10.00 20.43
CA ASP A 87 10.76 9.05 19.67
C ASP A 87 9.88 7.94 19.10
N GLN A 88 10.28 7.47 17.92
CA GLN A 88 9.71 6.38 17.16
C GLN A 88 9.84 5.08 17.95
N ALA A 89 8.96 4.88 18.95
CA ALA A 89 8.82 3.62 19.64
C ALA A 89 8.42 2.56 18.61
N ASP A 90 9.10 1.42 18.64
CA ASP A 90 8.77 0.22 17.87
C ASP A 90 7.29 -0.12 18.13
N ILE A 91 6.38 0.34 17.27
CA ILE A 91 4.96 0.02 17.38
C ILE A 91 4.84 -1.45 17.00
N PRO A 92 4.49 -2.35 17.95
CA PRO A 92 4.32 -3.75 17.62
C PRO A 92 3.31 -3.89 16.48
N PHE A 93 3.57 -4.83 15.57
CA PHE A 93 2.59 -5.23 14.55
C PHE A 93 1.37 -5.87 15.24
N ASP A 94 0.47 -5.03 15.75
CA ASP A 94 -0.83 -5.48 16.24
C ASP A 94 -1.72 -5.79 15.03
N THR A 95 -1.44 -6.96 14.47
CA THR A 95 -2.13 -7.54 13.33
C THR A 95 -3.55 -7.91 13.72
N GLU A 96 -3.86 -8.13 15.00
CA GLU A 96 -5.17 -8.58 15.47
C GLU A 96 -6.18 -7.43 15.45
N ASN A 97 -5.81 -6.27 15.99
CA ASN A 97 -6.68 -5.09 16.06
C ASN A 97 -6.60 -4.16 14.84
N ALA A 98 -5.74 -4.46 13.87
CA ALA A 98 -5.63 -3.66 12.65
C ALA A 98 -6.96 -3.61 11.86
N VAL A 99 -7.46 -2.39 11.59
CA VAL A 99 -8.66 -2.19 10.74
C VAL A 99 -8.35 -2.31 9.26
N PHE A 100 -7.08 -2.15 8.87
CA PHE A 100 -6.63 -2.28 7.49
C PHE A 100 -5.21 -2.85 7.43
N GLY A 101 -5.01 -3.85 6.56
CA GLY A 101 -3.71 -4.45 6.29
C GLY A 101 -3.49 -4.62 4.79
N PHE A 102 -2.29 -4.33 4.33
CA PHE A 102 -1.98 -4.26 2.90
C PHE A 102 -0.57 -4.73 2.58
N ILE A 103 -0.38 -5.25 1.36
CA ILE A 103 0.93 -5.52 0.78
C ILE A 103 1.09 -4.66 -0.46
N ILE A 104 2.18 -3.92 -0.55
CA ILE A 104 2.60 -3.25 -1.79
C ILE A 104 3.69 -4.11 -2.42
N GLN A 105 3.56 -4.44 -3.68
CA GLN A 105 4.59 -5.12 -4.45
C GLN A 105 4.96 -4.28 -5.68
N VAL A 106 6.26 -4.13 -5.92
CA VAL A 106 6.79 -3.44 -7.09
C VAL A 106 7.46 -4.49 -7.98
N ARG A 107 7.09 -4.51 -9.26
CA ARG A 107 7.70 -5.38 -10.28
C ARG A 107 8.18 -4.56 -11.45
N ARG A 108 9.22 -5.05 -12.13
CA ARG A 108 9.75 -4.43 -13.35
C ARG A 108 9.43 -5.30 -14.56
N PRO A 109 8.27 -5.10 -15.22
CA PRO A 109 7.93 -5.87 -16.42
C PRO A 109 8.80 -5.50 -17.63
N GLY A 110 9.44 -4.33 -17.63
CA GLY A 110 10.29 -3.88 -18.72
C GLY A 110 11.25 -2.75 -18.34
N PRO A 111 12.12 -2.32 -19.26
CA PRO A 111 13.20 -1.38 -18.93
C PRO A 111 12.72 0.02 -18.55
N LYS A 112 11.54 0.44 -19.02
CA LYS A 112 11.01 1.81 -18.82
C LYS A 112 9.76 1.89 -17.94
N ASN A 113 9.24 0.75 -17.47
CA ASN A 113 7.97 0.67 -16.76
C ASN A 113 8.15 -0.10 -15.45
N ALA A 114 7.40 0.31 -14.43
CA ALA A 114 7.23 -0.44 -13.21
C ALA A 114 5.74 -0.71 -13.00
N ASP A 115 5.42 -1.90 -12.50
CA ASP A 115 4.09 -2.28 -12.06
C ASP A 115 4.06 -2.23 -10.54
N VAL A 116 3.08 -1.52 -9.99
CA VAL A 116 2.80 -1.47 -8.56
C VAL A 116 1.49 -2.19 -8.32
N THR A 117 1.53 -3.19 -7.46
CA THR A 117 0.37 -3.97 -7.03
C THR A 117 0.14 -3.74 -5.55
N VAL A 118 -1.05 -3.29 -5.18
CA VAL A 118 -1.49 -3.16 -3.80
C VAL A 118 -2.51 -4.26 -3.53
N ARG A 119 -2.24 -5.11 -2.55
CA ARG A 119 -3.10 -6.21 -2.15
C ARG A 119 -3.68 -5.98 -0.77
N TRP A 120 -4.98 -6.09 -0.65
CA TRP A 120 -5.74 -6.04 0.59
C TRP A 120 -5.62 -7.37 1.34
N VAL A 121 -5.09 -7.33 2.56
CA VAL A 121 -4.79 -8.51 3.38
C VAL A 121 -5.66 -8.58 4.63
N LYS A 122 -6.09 -7.44 5.17
CA LYS A 122 -6.95 -7.36 6.36
C LYS A 122 -7.85 -6.14 6.34
N GLY A 123 -9.04 -6.28 6.92
CA GLY A 123 -10.08 -5.24 6.98
C GLY A 123 -11.26 -5.58 6.09
N ALA A 124 -12.40 -4.90 6.30
CA ALA A 124 -13.62 -5.06 5.51
C ALA A 124 -14.10 -3.76 4.84
N ASP A 125 -13.44 -2.63 5.13
CA ASP A 125 -13.79 -1.33 4.56
C ASP A 125 -13.09 -1.10 3.20
N SER A 126 -13.86 -1.24 2.12
CA SER A 126 -13.39 -1.01 0.75
C SER A 126 -13.05 0.45 0.48
N VAL A 127 -13.69 1.41 1.18
CA VAL A 127 -13.44 2.85 1.00
C VAL A 127 -12.04 3.20 1.51
N ILE A 128 -11.63 2.60 2.63
CA ILE A 128 -10.25 2.71 3.13
C ILE A 128 -9.29 2.19 2.05
N PHE A 129 -9.50 0.98 1.52
CA PHE A 129 -8.64 0.40 0.48
C PHE A 129 -8.56 1.27 -0.79
N GLU A 130 -9.70 1.72 -1.33
CA GLU A 130 -9.74 2.56 -2.53
C GLU A 130 -9.05 3.91 -2.32
N SER A 131 -9.28 4.53 -1.15
CA SER A 131 -8.64 5.81 -0.80
C SER A 131 -7.12 5.65 -0.66
N PHE A 132 -6.65 4.53 -0.10
CA PHE A 132 -5.23 4.20 0.00
C PHE A 132 -4.60 4.03 -1.38
N CYS A 133 -5.21 3.23 -2.26
CA CYS A 133 -4.74 3.02 -3.63
C CYS A 133 -4.65 4.33 -4.41
N GLY A 134 -5.68 5.17 -4.29
CA GLY A 134 -5.70 6.49 -4.92
C GLY A 134 -4.67 7.47 -4.35
N MET A 135 -4.38 7.40 -3.06
CA MET A 135 -3.33 8.21 -2.42
C MET A 135 -1.95 7.77 -2.91
N LEU A 136 -1.66 6.47 -2.81
CA LEU A 136 -0.37 5.90 -3.19
C LEU A 136 -0.06 6.16 -4.66
N ARG A 137 -1.04 5.92 -5.55
CA ARG A 137 -0.90 6.18 -6.99
C ARG A 137 -0.52 7.63 -7.28
N ARG A 138 -1.21 8.61 -6.68
CA ARG A 138 -0.87 10.04 -6.86
C ARG A 138 0.54 10.36 -6.40
N LYS A 139 0.92 9.82 -5.24
CA LYS A 139 2.26 10.02 -4.68
C LYS A 139 3.36 9.53 -5.61
N VAL A 140 3.23 8.31 -6.14
CA VAL A 140 4.26 7.72 -7.02
C VAL A 140 4.23 8.29 -8.45
N GLU A 141 3.09 8.81 -8.90
CA GLU A 141 2.98 9.53 -10.17
C GLU A 141 3.53 10.98 -10.08
N GLY A 142 3.87 11.46 -8.87
CA GLY A 142 4.39 12.80 -8.65
C GLY A 142 3.36 13.92 -8.86
N ARG A 143 2.08 13.65 -8.60
CA ARG A 143 0.95 14.60 -8.73
C ARG A 143 0.36 14.99 -7.38
#